data_AF-A0A101FKX0-F1
#
_entry.id   AF-A0A101FKX0-F1
#
_cell.length_a   1.000
_cell.length_b   1.000
_cell.length_c   1.000
_cell.angle_alpha   90.00
_cell.angle_beta   90.00
_cell.angle_gamma   90.00
#
_symmetry.space_group_name_H-M   'P 1'
#
loop_
_entity.id
_entity.type
_entity.pdbx_description
1 polymer ?
#
loop_
_entity_poly.entity_id
_entity_poly.type
_entity_poly.pdbx_seq_one_letter_code
_entity_poly.pdbx_strand_id
1 'polypeptide(L)'
;AVKESREISLEAIWAVGMLFLFWMSAQWTRPFHRIEDAIWMSLAFALANREILPQTSSWATVNRVYVFKLLGAAMALVAVLGLLFLFDGLAGDRALALATKTSDFELKKRYLEKALRSPLVSDLTERQLAYLLIEGAEITKSEDDMEKAIAVLRNYFYKEPQARDLKKLIELYARIDDTESLKEMAWYLKPGLYRIEPREHASDTSCAPLVHVDLLCSLKSAP
;
A
#
# COMPACT_ATOMS: atom_id res chain seq x y z
N ALA A 1 -5.53 19.20 -51.86
CA ALA A 1 -4.96 20.08 -50.83
C ALA A 1 -4.04 19.24 -49.97
N VAL A 2 -2.74 19.53 -49.97
CA VAL A 2 -1.78 18.89 -49.07
C VAL A 2 -2.14 19.33 -47.66
N LYS A 3 -2.45 18.37 -46.78
CA LYS A 3 -2.75 18.62 -45.37
C LYS A 3 -1.42 19.06 -44.74
N GLU A 4 -1.25 20.36 -44.50
CA GLU A 4 -0.11 20.86 -43.72
C GLU A 4 -0.01 20.02 -42.44
N SER A 5 1.14 19.40 -42.22
CA SER A 5 1.45 18.72 -40.96
C SER A 5 1.51 19.80 -39.89
N ARG A 6 0.46 19.88 -39.07
CA ARG A 6 0.43 20.78 -37.91
C ARG A 6 1.58 20.35 -37.00
N GLU A 7 2.61 21.18 -36.89
CA GLU A 7 3.72 20.93 -35.97
C GLU A 7 3.16 20.87 -34.55
N ILE A 8 3.36 19.74 -33.88
CA ILE A 8 2.93 19.52 -32.50
C ILE A 8 3.94 20.22 -31.60
N SER A 9 3.46 21.03 -30.64
CA SER A 9 4.37 21.75 -29.75
C SER A 9 5.11 20.78 -28.81
N LEU A 10 6.25 21.24 -28.28
CA LEU A 10 7.01 20.46 -27.31
C LEU A 10 6.20 20.23 -26.01
N GLU A 11 5.35 21.18 -25.65
CA GLU A 11 4.44 21.09 -24.51
C GLU A 11 3.36 20.02 -24.72
N ALA A 12 2.84 19.85 -25.94
CA ALA A 12 1.88 18.79 -26.24
C ALA A 12 2.54 17.40 -26.22
N ILE A 13 3.77 17.27 -26.72
CA ILE A 13 4.55 16.04 -26.63
C ILE A 13 4.85 15.70 -25.16
N TRP A 14 5.27 16.69 -24.38
CA TRP A 14 5.47 16.56 -22.94
C TRP A 14 4.19 16.12 -22.22
N ALA A 15 3.06 16.75 -22.54
CA ALA A 15 1.78 16.45 -21.93
C ALA A 15 1.31 15.01 -22.21
N VAL A 16 1.44 14.53 -23.45
CA VAL A 16 1.14 13.13 -23.81
C VAL A 16 2.08 12.16 -23.09
N GLY A 17 3.38 12.50 -23.01
CA GLY A 17 4.35 11.73 -22.24
C GLY A 17 4.01 11.64 -20.75
N MET A 18 3.62 12.77 -20.15
CA MET A 18 3.17 12.81 -18.75
C MET A 18 1.89 12.01 -18.52
N LEU A 19 0.89 12.12 -19.40
CA LEU A 19 -0.34 11.31 -19.30
C LEU A 19 -0.04 9.81 -19.39
N PHE A 20 0.87 9.42 -20.29
CA PHE A 20 1.33 8.03 -20.38
C PHE A 20 2.02 7.57 -19.08
N LEU A 21 2.89 8.40 -18.49
CA LEU A 21 3.54 8.10 -17.21
C LEU A 21 2.53 7.99 -16.05
N PHE A 22 1.52 8.86 -15.99
CA PHE A 22 0.46 8.76 -14.97
C PHE A 22 -0.31 7.44 -15.10
N TRP A 23 -0.73 7.11 -16.32
CA TRP A 23 -1.56 5.93 -16.57
C TRP A 23 -0.83 4.60 -16.32
N MET A 24 0.49 4.58 -16.56
CA MET A 24 1.28 3.34 -16.52
C MET A 24 2.17 3.20 -15.27
N SER A 25 2.54 4.29 -14.60
CA SER A 25 3.56 4.28 -13.54
C SER A 25 3.10 4.97 -12.25
N ALA A 26 2.65 6.22 -12.33
CA ALA A 26 2.49 7.05 -11.14
C ALA A 26 1.29 6.66 -10.26
N GLN A 27 0.22 6.12 -10.86
CA GLN A 27 -1.00 5.75 -10.12
C GLN A 27 -0.77 4.69 -9.02
N TRP A 28 0.31 3.90 -9.12
CA TRP A 28 0.45 2.63 -8.40
C TRP A 28 1.47 2.63 -7.26
N THR A 29 2.27 3.68 -7.09
CA THR A 29 3.47 3.54 -6.23
C THR A 29 3.39 4.24 -4.86
N ARG A 30 2.67 5.37 -4.65
CA ARG A 30 2.58 6.02 -3.32
C ARG A 30 1.32 6.87 -3.06
N PRO A 31 0.80 6.93 -1.82
CA PRO A 31 -0.41 7.69 -1.47
C PRO A 31 -0.25 9.23 -1.40
N PHE A 32 0.96 9.76 -1.14
CA PHE A 32 1.17 11.21 -0.94
C PHE A 32 1.35 12.02 -2.23
N HIS A 33 1.44 11.40 -3.41
CA HIS A 33 1.46 12.12 -4.69
C HIS A 33 0.08 12.21 -5.34
N ARG A 34 -0.96 11.54 -4.85
CA ARG A 34 -2.26 11.42 -5.55
C ARG A 34 -2.94 12.76 -5.86
N ILE A 35 -2.80 13.76 -4.98
CA ILE A 35 -3.36 15.11 -5.21
C ILE A 35 -2.53 15.86 -6.25
N GLU A 36 -1.20 15.79 -6.13
CA GLU A 36 -0.25 16.39 -7.06
C GLU A 36 -0.41 15.76 -8.47
N ASP A 37 -0.48 14.43 -8.55
CA ASP A 37 -0.73 13.67 -9.76
C ASP A 37 -2.07 14.06 -10.40
N ALA A 38 -3.13 14.26 -9.60
CA ALA A 38 -4.42 14.72 -10.12
C ALA A 38 -4.33 16.13 -10.74
N ILE A 39 -3.60 17.04 -10.10
CA ILE A 39 -3.37 18.40 -10.63
C ILE A 39 -2.54 18.32 -11.92
N TRP A 40 -1.42 17.60 -11.91
CA TRP A 40 -0.55 17.46 -13.08
C TRP A 40 -1.24 16.73 -14.23
N MET A 41 -2.02 15.70 -13.95
CA MET A 41 -2.81 14.98 -14.95
C MET A 41 -3.85 15.90 -15.57
N SER A 42 -4.54 16.73 -14.77
CA SER A 42 -5.51 17.70 -15.31
C SER A 42 -4.85 18.77 -16.20
N LEU A 43 -3.66 19.25 -15.81
CA LEU A 43 -2.87 20.19 -16.62
C LEU A 43 -2.37 19.55 -17.91
N ALA A 44 -1.85 18.32 -17.84
CA ALA A 44 -1.40 17.57 -19.00
C ALA A 44 -2.57 17.30 -19.96
N PHE A 45 -3.74 16.93 -19.45
CA PHE A 45 -4.96 16.83 -20.28
C PHE A 45 -5.31 18.15 -20.96
N ALA A 46 -5.26 19.27 -20.25
CA ALA A 46 -5.58 20.58 -20.83
C ALA A 46 -4.60 20.97 -21.95
N LEU A 47 -3.29 20.77 -21.74
CA LEU A 47 -2.25 21.07 -22.72
C LEU A 47 -2.33 20.14 -23.95
N ALA A 48 -2.54 18.84 -23.74
CA ALA A 48 -2.72 17.87 -24.82
C ALA A 48 -3.98 18.19 -25.64
N ASN A 49 -5.10 18.47 -24.97
CA ASN A 49 -6.38 18.77 -25.62
C ASN A 49 -6.36 20.09 -26.41
N ARG A 50 -5.53 21.07 -26.02
CA ARG A 50 -5.40 22.35 -26.75
C ARG A 50 -4.94 22.14 -28.20
N GLU A 51 -4.13 21.13 -28.46
CA GLU A 51 -3.45 20.95 -29.74
C GLU A 51 -3.88 19.71 -30.52
N ILE A 52 -4.15 18.61 -29.81
CA ILE A 52 -4.52 17.31 -30.39
C ILE A 52 -5.99 17.29 -30.80
N LEU A 53 -6.86 17.92 -30.00
CA LEU A 53 -8.27 18.01 -30.39
C LEU A 53 -8.42 19.06 -31.49
N PRO A 54 -9.04 18.71 -32.63
CA PRO A 54 -9.31 19.69 -33.67
C PRO A 54 -10.27 20.76 -33.12
N GLN A 55 -9.94 22.04 -33.35
CA GLN A 55 -10.78 23.18 -32.93
C GLN A 55 -12.19 23.08 -33.52
N THR A 56 -12.34 22.40 -34.66
CA THR A 56 -13.60 22.04 -35.28
C THR A 56 -13.63 20.52 -35.50
N SER A 57 -14.37 19.83 -34.65
CA SER A 57 -14.64 18.40 -34.82
C SER A 57 -16.06 18.21 -35.33
N SER A 58 -16.28 17.28 -36.26
CA SER A 58 -17.64 16.86 -36.64
C SER A 58 -18.43 16.28 -35.45
N TRP A 59 -17.71 15.86 -34.39
CA TRP A 59 -18.26 15.52 -33.09
C TRP A 59 -18.72 16.73 -32.26
N ALA A 60 -18.09 17.90 -32.41
CA ALA A 60 -18.52 19.14 -31.75
C ALA A 60 -19.84 19.66 -32.35
N THR A 61 -20.13 19.31 -33.61
CA THR A 61 -21.43 19.51 -34.27
C THR A 61 -22.47 18.44 -33.96
N VAL A 62 -22.20 17.48 -33.06
CA VAL A 62 -23.22 16.56 -32.54
C VAL A 62 -24.20 17.38 -31.70
N ASN A 63 -25.20 17.97 -32.38
CA ASN A 63 -26.25 18.78 -31.79
C ASN A 63 -27.32 17.90 -31.10
N ARG A 64 -26.89 16.78 -30.51
CA ARG A 64 -27.75 15.92 -29.71
C ARG A 64 -27.50 16.25 -28.25
N VAL A 65 -28.30 17.18 -27.74
CA VAL A 65 -28.32 17.63 -26.34
C VAL A 65 -28.28 16.45 -25.35
N TYR A 66 -28.88 15.31 -25.72
CA TYR A 66 -28.88 14.10 -24.91
C TYR A 66 -27.49 13.51 -24.64
N VAL A 67 -26.54 13.60 -25.58
CA VAL A 67 -25.17 13.07 -25.40
C VAL A 67 -24.42 13.87 -24.33
N PHE A 68 -24.49 15.20 -24.38
CA PHE A 68 -23.89 16.06 -23.34
C PHE A 68 -24.59 15.92 -21.99
N LYS A 69 -25.92 15.73 -21.97
CA LYS A 69 -26.66 15.43 -20.73
C LYS A 69 -26.25 14.09 -20.12
N LEU A 70 -26.05 13.04 -20.93
CA LEU A 70 -25.56 11.75 -20.45
C LEU A 70 -24.13 11.84 -19.93
N LEU A 71 -23.24 12.54 -20.64
CA LEU A 71 -21.87 12.75 -20.18
C LEU A 71 -21.84 13.51 -18.86
N GLY A 72 -22.60 14.60 -18.76
CA GLY A 72 -22.73 15.38 -17.53
C GLY A 72 -23.33 14.57 -16.39
N ALA A 73 -24.34 13.73 -16.66
CA ALA A 73 -24.92 12.81 -15.68
C ALA A 73 -23.91 11.75 -15.22
N ALA A 74 -23.11 11.19 -16.12
CA ALA A 74 -22.05 10.24 -15.80
C ALA A 74 -20.97 10.90 -14.93
N MET A 75 -20.52 12.11 -15.27
CA MET A 75 -19.55 12.86 -14.46
C MET A 75 -20.12 13.20 -13.08
N ALA A 76 -21.38 13.62 -12.99
CA ALA A 76 -22.05 13.89 -11.72
C ALA A 76 -22.16 12.62 -10.87
N LEU A 77 -22.49 11.47 -11.48
CA LEU A 77 -22.54 10.19 -10.80
C LEU A 77 -21.17 9.80 -10.25
N VAL A 78 -20.11 9.89 -11.05
CA VAL A 78 -18.74 9.61 -10.61
C VAL A 78 -18.31 10.54 -9.48
N ALA A 79 -18.65 11.83 -9.55
CA ALA A 79 -18.38 12.80 -8.49
C ALA A 79 -19.11 12.44 -7.17
N VAL A 80 -20.38 12.04 -7.26
CA VAL A 80 -21.15 11.60 -6.08
C VAL A 80 -20.56 10.32 -5.49
N LEU A 81 -20.22 9.33 -6.33
CA LEU A 81 -19.57 8.09 -5.88
C LEU A 81 -18.21 8.35 -5.23
N GLY A 82 -17.39 9.23 -5.83
CA GLY A 82 -16.11 9.65 -5.25
C GLY A 82 -16.27 10.36 -3.92
N LEU A 83 -17.30 11.19 -3.76
CA LEU A 83 -17.60 11.85 -2.49
C LEU A 83 -18.06 10.86 -1.41
N LEU A 84 -18.90 9.88 -1.75
CA LEU A 84 -19.30 8.81 -0.84
C LEU A 84 -18.09 7.96 -0.41
N PHE A 85 -17.21 7.61 -1.35
CA PHE A 85 -15.97 6.90 -1.08
C PHE A 85 -15.05 7.71 -0.14
N LEU A 86 -14.94 9.02 -0.34
CA LEU A 86 -14.16 9.90 0.53
C LEU A 86 -14.77 9.99 1.95
N PHE A 87 -16.09 10.12 2.06
CA PHE A 87 -16.76 10.16 3.36
C PHE A 87 -16.57 8.86 4.16
N ASP A 88 -16.63 7.71 3.49
CA ASP A 88 -16.34 6.42 4.10
C ASP A 88 -14.88 6.36 4.59
N GLY A 89 -13.94 6.83 3.76
CA GLY A 89 -12.53 7.00 4.13
C GLY A 89 -12.32 7.83 5.40
N LEU A 90 -12.97 8.99 5.49
CA LEU A 90 -12.89 9.87 6.68
C LEU A 90 -13.48 9.21 7.93
N ALA A 91 -14.55 8.41 7.77
CA ALA A 91 -15.11 7.64 8.88
C ALA A 91 -14.14 6.54 9.36
N GLY A 92 -13.43 5.89 8.42
CA GLY A 92 -12.35 4.95 8.68
C GLY A 92 -11.17 5.60 9.44
N ASP A 93 -10.67 6.73 8.95
CA ASP A 93 -9.59 7.49 9.60
C ASP A 93 -9.97 7.93 11.01
N ARG A 94 -11.22 8.37 11.21
CA ARG A 94 -11.71 8.70 12.55
C ARG A 94 -11.70 7.48 13.47
N ALA A 95 -12.11 6.31 12.98
CA ALA A 95 -12.05 5.07 13.77
C ALA A 95 -10.60 4.68 14.09
N LEU A 96 -9.68 4.81 13.13
CA LEU A 96 -8.25 4.57 13.33
C LEU A 96 -7.62 5.53 14.36
N ALA A 97 -8.00 6.80 14.30
CA ALA A 97 -7.57 7.81 15.27
C ALA A 97 -8.10 7.48 16.68
N LEU A 98 -9.33 6.98 16.80
CA LEU A 98 -9.89 6.53 18.08
C LEU A 98 -9.18 5.28 18.61
N ALA A 99 -8.84 4.33 17.73
CA ALA A 99 -8.04 3.16 18.10
C ALA A 99 -6.68 3.56 18.67
N THR A 100 -6.02 4.55 18.07
CA THR A 100 -4.70 5.03 18.50
C THR A 100 -4.74 5.71 19.87
N LYS A 101 -5.84 6.39 20.21
CA LYS A 101 -6.02 7.07 21.51
C LYS A 101 -6.46 6.13 22.63
N THR A 102 -6.90 4.93 22.29
CA THR A 102 -7.47 3.98 23.24
C THR A 102 -6.40 2.99 23.70
N SER A 103 -6.27 2.80 25.01
CA SER A 103 -5.35 1.82 25.60
C SER A 103 -5.98 0.45 25.88
N ASP A 104 -7.31 0.39 25.97
CA ASP A 104 -8.05 -0.87 26.14
C ASP A 104 -7.96 -1.72 24.87
N PHE A 105 -7.50 -2.96 25.03
CA PHE A 105 -7.29 -3.92 23.96
C PHE A 105 -8.56 -4.20 23.16
N GLU A 106 -9.67 -4.51 23.84
CA GLU A 106 -10.93 -4.90 23.18
C GLU A 106 -11.54 -3.71 22.43
N LEU A 107 -11.48 -2.53 23.04
CA LEU A 107 -12.04 -1.32 22.47
C LEU A 107 -11.18 -0.82 21.29
N LYS A 108 -9.85 -0.96 21.38
CA LYS A 108 -8.93 -0.72 20.27
C LYS A 108 -9.17 -1.68 19.11
N LYS A 109 -9.33 -2.99 19.39
CA LYS A 109 -9.65 -4.01 18.38
C LYS A 109 -10.94 -3.69 17.64
N ARG A 110 -12.02 -3.36 18.35
CA ARG A 110 -13.31 -2.97 17.72
C ARG A 110 -13.19 -1.76 16.81
N TYR A 111 -12.41 -0.75 17.19
CA TYR A 111 -12.18 0.41 16.33
C TYR A 111 -11.35 0.07 15.08
N LEU A 112 -10.34 -0.79 15.21
CA LEU A 112 -9.58 -1.29 14.05
C LEU A 112 -10.46 -2.13 13.12
N GLU A 113 -11.27 -3.05 13.64
CA GLU A 113 -12.22 -3.83 12.83
C GLU A 113 -13.24 -2.93 12.12
N LYS A 114 -13.66 -1.83 12.74
CA LYS A 114 -14.51 -0.83 12.11
C LYS A 114 -13.78 -0.06 11.01
N ALA A 115 -12.53 0.36 11.25
CA ALA A 115 -11.71 1.05 10.26
C ALA A 115 -11.40 0.14 9.05
N LEU A 116 -11.23 -1.16 9.27
CA LEU A 116 -10.93 -2.15 8.23
C LEU A 116 -12.03 -2.25 7.16
N ARG A 117 -13.27 -1.88 7.50
CA ARG A 117 -14.39 -1.85 6.55
C ARG A 117 -14.25 -0.73 5.52
N SER A 118 -13.48 0.31 5.82
CA SER A 118 -13.23 1.41 4.89
C SER A 118 -12.04 1.06 3.99
N PRO A 119 -12.24 0.94 2.67
CA PRO A 119 -11.21 0.52 1.72
C PRO A 119 -10.06 1.53 1.61
N LEU A 120 -10.27 2.81 1.96
CA LEU A 120 -9.22 3.82 1.90
C LEU A 120 -8.12 3.59 2.97
N VAL A 121 -8.48 2.99 4.09
CA VAL A 121 -7.59 2.81 5.26
C VAL A 121 -7.37 1.34 5.61
N SER A 122 -7.93 0.43 4.81
CA SER A 122 -7.94 -1.01 5.09
C SER A 122 -6.53 -1.56 5.23
N ASP A 123 -5.60 -1.19 4.35
CA ASP A 123 -4.25 -1.75 4.33
C ASP A 123 -3.46 -1.33 5.58
N LEU A 124 -3.52 -0.05 5.94
CA LEU A 124 -2.92 0.47 7.17
C LEU A 124 -3.52 -0.18 8.42
N THR A 125 -4.83 -0.39 8.40
CA THR A 125 -5.59 -0.95 9.52
C THR A 125 -5.34 -2.45 9.69
N GLU A 126 -5.25 -3.21 8.60
CA GLU A 126 -4.96 -4.65 8.60
C GLU A 126 -3.62 -4.91 9.27
N ARG A 127 -2.59 -4.13 8.93
CA ARG A 127 -1.29 -4.19 9.59
C ARG A 127 -1.39 -3.88 11.09
N GLN A 128 -2.04 -2.79 11.47
CA GLN A 128 -2.19 -2.41 12.88
C GLN A 128 -2.97 -3.46 13.70
N LEU A 129 -3.98 -4.06 13.09
CA LEU A 129 -4.76 -5.14 13.69
C LEU A 129 -3.89 -6.39 13.89
N ALA A 130 -3.06 -6.75 12.91
CA ALA A 130 -2.13 -7.87 13.03
C ALA A 130 -1.17 -7.69 14.23
N TYR A 131 -0.58 -6.50 14.36
CA TYR A 131 0.29 -6.17 15.49
C TYR A 131 -0.45 -6.21 16.84
N LEU A 132 -1.68 -5.68 16.89
CA LEU A 132 -2.49 -5.76 18.10
C LEU A 132 -2.78 -7.22 18.49
N LEU A 133 -3.15 -8.07 17.53
CA LEU A 133 -3.40 -9.49 17.79
C LEU A 133 -2.16 -10.22 18.30
N ILE A 134 -0.96 -9.89 17.76
CA ILE A 134 0.31 -10.41 18.25
C ILE A 134 0.52 -10.02 19.71
N GLU A 135 0.36 -8.73 20.06
CA GLU A 135 0.49 -8.24 21.43
C GLU A 135 -0.51 -8.96 22.38
N GLY A 136 -1.75 -9.16 21.93
CA GLY A 136 -2.78 -9.86 22.69
C GLY A 136 -2.45 -11.35 22.91
N ALA A 137 -1.92 -12.02 21.89
CA ALA A 137 -1.51 -13.41 21.97
C ALA A 137 -0.31 -13.59 22.91
N GLU A 138 0.65 -12.66 22.89
CA GLU A 138 1.80 -12.67 23.81
C GLU A 138 1.38 -12.52 25.27
N ILE A 139 0.38 -11.66 25.54
CA ILE A 139 -0.18 -11.48 26.89
C ILE A 139 -0.95 -12.72 27.35
N THR A 140 -1.77 -13.29 26.46
CA THR A 140 -2.66 -14.42 26.77
C THR A 140 -1.90 -15.75 26.81
N LYS A 141 -0.70 -15.81 26.20
CA LYS A 141 0.11 -17.02 26.01
C LYS A 141 -0.66 -18.16 25.32
N SER A 142 -1.58 -17.79 24.45
CA SER A 142 -2.40 -18.69 23.64
C SER A 142 -1.69 -18.95 22.32
N GLU A 143 -1.30 -20.20 22.07
CA GLU A 143 -0.63 -20.61 20.81
C GLU A 143 -1.58 -20.44 19.61
N ASP A 144 -2.84 -20.85 19.75
CA ASP A 144 -3.87 -20.72 18.72
C ASP A 144 -4.08 -19.26 18.27
N ASP A 145 -4.02 -18.31 19.19
CA ASP A 145 -4.20 -16.89 18.86
C ASP A 145 -2.93 -16.28 18.25
N MET A 146 -1.76 -16.80 18.64
CA MET A 146 -0.48 -16.43 18.03
C MET A 146 -0.43 -16.87 16.56
N GLU A 147 -0.87 -18.09 16.26
CA GLU A 147 -0.93 -18.59 14.88
C GLU A 147 -1.87 -17.75 14.01
N LYS A 148 -3.07 -17.43 14.51
CA LYS A 148 -4.00 -16.54 13.79
C LYS A 148 -3.39 -15.16 13.55
N ALA A 149 -2.72 -14.60 14.55
CA ALA A 149 -2.10 -13.28 14.44
C ALA A 149 -0.95 -13.27 13.40
N ILE A 150 -0.11 -14.32 13.40
CA ILE A 150 0.93 -14.52 12.38
C ILE A 150 0.32 -14.66 10.99
N ALA A 151 -0.77 -15.42 10.85
CA ALA A 151 -1.44 -15.61 9.57
C ALA A 151 -1.97 -14.28 8.99
N VAL A 152 -2.55 -13.42 9.83
CA VAL A 152 -3.00 -12.07 9.42
C VAL A 152 -1.81 -11.21 8.98
N LEU A 153 -0.71 -11.20 9.76
CA LEU A 153 0.48 -10.43 9.39
C LEU A 153 1.13 -10.95 8.10
N ARG A 154 1.21 -12.27 7.92
CA ARG A 154 1.72 -12.90 6.70
C ARG A 154 0.89 -12.52 5.48
N ASN A 155 -0.44 -12.57 5.59
CA ASN A 155 -1.33 -12.21 4.50
C ASN A 155 -1.15 -10.74 4.10
N TYR A 156 -1.00 -9.84 5.08
CA TYR A 156 -0.66 -8.45 4.81
C TYR A 156 0.72 -8.31 4.13
N PHE A 157 1.74 -9.02 4.61
CA PHE A 157 3.10 -8.98 4.06
C PHE A 157 3.16 -9.39 2.58
N TYR A 158 2.38 -10.37 2.15
CA TYR A 158 2.33 -10.74 0.72
C TYR A 158 1.70 -9.67 -0.17
N LYS A 159 0.81 -8.83 0.37
CA LYS A 159 0.25 -7.69 -0.36
C LYS A 159 1.28 -6.55 -0.42
N GLU A 160 1.88 -6.21 0.72
CA GLU A 160 2.83 -5.12 0.87
C GLU A 160 4.08 -5.56 1.65
N PRO A 161 5.14 -6.04 0.97
CA PRO A 161 6.32 -6.56 1.65
C PRO A 161 7.16 -5.42 2.25
N GLN A 162 7.19 -5.35 3.59
CA GLN A 162 8.03 -4.40 4.32
C GLN A 162 9.10 -5.11 5.15
N ALA A 163 10.31 -4.54 5.20
CA ALA A 163 11.44 -5.13 5.94
C ALA A 163 11.16 -5.28 7.45
N ARG A 164 10.39 -4.35 8.04
CA ARG A 164 9.98 -4.41 9.45
C ARG A 164 9.08 -5.62 9.72
N ASP A 165 8.11 -5.85 8.84
CA ASP A 165 7.13 -6.92 8.97
C ASP A 165 7.82 -8.28 8.71
N LEU A 166 8.72 -8.35 7.72
CA LEU A 166 9.57 -9.51 7.46
C LEU A 166 10.39 -9.90 8.70
N LYS A 167 11.10 -8.93 9.31
CA LYS A 167 11.88 -9.19 10.52
C LYS A 167 11.00 -9.73 11.65
N LYS A 168 9.80 -9.16 11.83
CA LYS A 168 8.88 -9.61 12.88
C LYS A 168 8.35 -11.01 12.58
N LEU A 169 8.00 -11.32 11.33
CA LEU A 169 7.59 -12.67 10.93
C LEU A 169 8.69 -13.71 11.17
N ILE A 170 9.95 -13.41 10.81
CA ILE A 170 11.09 -14.31 11.08
C ILE A 170 11.24 -14.56 12.59
N GLU A 171 11.17 -13.51 13.41
CA GLU A 171 11.23 -13.63 14.87
C GLU A 171 10.11 -14.54 15.42
N LEU A 172 8.88 -14.37 14.91
CA LEU A 172 7.73 -15.14 15.34
C LEU A 172 7.80 -16.60 14.87
N TYR A 173 8.17 -16.86 13.61
CA TYR A 173 8.33 -18.22 13.09
C TYR A 173 9.48 -18.96 13.79
N ALA A 174 10.58 -18.28 14.12
CA ALA A 174 11.66 -18.86 14.90
C ALA A 174 11.22 -19.21 16.33
N ARG A 175 10.30 -18.44 16.92
CA ARG A 175 9.76 -18.73 18.25
C ARG A 175 8.91 -20.02 18.26
N ILE A 176 8.13 -20.25 17.21
CA ILE A 176 7.25 -21.43 17.06
C ILE A 176 7.92 -22.62 16.34
N ASP A 177 9.20 -22.50 15.99
CA ASP A 177 10.00 -23.52 15.28
C ASP A 177 9.41 -23.96 13.92
N ASP A 178 8.68 -23.06 13.24
CA ASP A 178 8.13 -23.31 11.90
C ASP A 178 9.21 -23.11 10.83
N THR A 179 9.99 -24.15 10.61
CA THR A 179 11.11 -24.14 9.66
C THR A 179 10.70 -23.96 8.20
N GLU A 180 9.48 -24.34 7.82
CA GLU A 180 8.99 -24.19 6.45
C GLU A 180 8.64 -22.73 6.17
N SER A 181 7.89 -22.08 7.05
CA SER A 181 7.59 -20.64 6.92
C SER A 181 8.86 -19.79 7.04
N LEU A 182 9.84 -20.20 7.85
CA LEU A 182 11.14 -19.52 7.93
C LEU A 182 11.90 -19.56 6.60
N LYS A 183 11.95 -20.73 5.94
CA LYS A 183 12.60 -20.85 4.62
C LYS A 183 11.93 -19.97 3.59
N GLU A 184 10.60 -19.88 3.63
CA GLU A 184 9.85 -18.99 2.73
C GLU A 184 10.22 -17.52 2.94
N MET A 185 10.24 -17.05 4.20
CA MET A 185 10.65 -15.69 4.53
C MET A 185 12.12 -15.43 4.18
N ALA A 186 12.97 -16.45 4.27
CA ALA A 186 14.40 -16.35 3.97
C ALA A 186 14.70 -16.07 2.49
N TRP A 187 13.78 -16.35 1.56
CA TRP A 187 13.90 -15.95 0.15
C TRP A 187 13.92 -14.43 -0.04
N TYR A 188 13.33 -13.67 0.87
CA TYR A 188 13.34 -12.21 0.85
C TYR A 188 14.64 -11.62 1.42
N LEU A 189 15.45 -12.43 2.09
CA LEU A 189 16.75 -12.03 2.62
C LEU A 189 17.84 -12.22 1.56
N LYS A 190 18.84 -11.34 1.58
CA LYS A 190 20.00 -11.48 0.69
C LYS A 190 20.72 -12.81 1.00
N PRO A 191 21.01 -13.63 -0.02
CA PRO A 191 21.65 -14.93 0.17
C PRO A 191 23.04 -14.77 0.79
N GLY A 192 23.37 -15.66 1.72
CA GLY A 192 24.67 -15.68 2.42
C GLY A 192 24.76 -14.83 3.71
N LEU A 193 23.68 -14.14 4.11
CA LEU A 193 23.62 -13.33 5.35
C LEU A 193 22.87 -14.00 6.50
N TYR A 194 22.43 -15.25 6.32
CA TYR A 194 21.66 -15.98 7.32
C TYR A 194 21.99 -17.47 7.31
N ARG A 195 21.85 -18.10 8.48
CA ARG A 195 21.86 -19.56 8.66
C ARG A 195 20.64 -19.94 9.49
N ILE A 196 19.88 -20.93 9.03
CA ILE A 196 18.75 -21.50 9.78
C ILE A 196 19.30 -22.72 10.51
N GLU A 197 19.36 -22.66 11.85
CA GLU A 197 19.77 -23.77 12.70
C GLU A 197 18.56 -24.27 13.49
N PRO A 198 18.31 -25.60 13.56
CA PRO A 198 17.26 -26.18 14.39
C PRO A 198 17.49 -25.86 15.87
N ARG A 199 16.42 -25.59 16.61
CA ARG A 199 16.47 -25.14 18.01
C ARG A 199 17.19 -26.10 18.97
N GLU A 200 17.25 -27.40 18.65
CA GLU A 200 17.97 -28.42 19.45
C GLU A 200 19.51 -28.22 19.49
N HIS A 201 20.09 -27.45 18.57
CA HIS A 201 21.54 -27.18 18.55
C HIS A 201 21.93 -25.81 19.12
N ALA A 202 20.96 -25.01 19.61
CA ALA A 202 21.20 -23.66 20.10
C ALA A 202 21.69 -23.58 21.57
N SER A 203 21.95 -24.72 22.23
CA SER A 203 22.33 -24.75 23.65
C SER A 203 23.83 -24.51 23.94
N ASP A 204 24.69 -24.48 22.92
CA ASP A 204 26.16 -24.37 23.10
C ASP A 204 26.72 -22.95 22.88
N THR A 205 25.89 -21.98 22.52
CA THR A 205 26.30 -20.57 22.39
C THR A 205 25.51 -19.69 23.36
N SER A 206 26.25 -18.91 24.14
CA SER A 206 25.83 -17.90 25.14
C SER A 206 24.98 -16.74 24.57
N CYS A 207 24.30 -16.92 23.45
CA CYS A 207 23.45 -15.93 22.80
C CYS A 207 22.08 -16.58 22.53
N ALA A 208 21.00 -15.92 22.92
CA ALA A 208 19.62 -16.38 22.78
C ALA A 208 19.29 -16.94 21.37
N PRO A 209 18.37 -17.91 21.24
CA PRO A 209 18.07 -18.57 19.97
C PRO A 209 17.31 -17.60 19.08
N LEU A 210 18.04 -16.90 18.23
CA LEU A 210 17.51 -16.01 17.22
C LEU A 210 18.35 -16.25 15.98
N VAL A 211 17.69 -16.41 14.85
CA VAL A 211 18.28 -16.35 13.50
C VAL A 211 19.40 -15.31 13.54
N HIS A 212 20.66 -15.76 13.41
CA HIS A 212 21.81 -14.88 13.26
C HIS A 212 21.66 -14.19 11.90
N VAL A 213 20.90 -13.09 11.88
CA VAL A 213 20.98 -12.10 10.83
C VAL A 213 22.11 -11.19 11.29
N ASP A 214 23.31 -11.38 10.74
CA ASP A 214 24.46 -10.50 10.97
C ASP A 214 24.18 -9.11 10.39
N LEU A 215 23.34 -8.35 11.07
CA LEU A 215 23.24 -6.91 10.95
C LEU A 215 24.36 -6.34 11.82
N LEU A 216 25.54 -6.19 11.20
CA LEU A 216 26.71 -5.41 11.63
C LEU A 216 26.50 -4.61 12.93
N CYS A 217 26.68 -5.28 14.07
CA CYS A 217 26.84 -4.64 15.36
C CYS A 217 28.28 -4.91 15.84
N SER A 218 29.23 -4.12 15.37
CA SER A 218 30.33 -3.58 16.21
C SER A 218 31.25 -2.68 15.37
N LEU A 219 30.94 -1.39 15.34
CA LEU A 219 31.97 -0.36 15.36
C LEU A 219 32.53 -0.34 16.79
N LYS A 220 33.61 -1.08 17.03
CA LYS A 220 34.52 -0.80 18.14
C LYS A 220 35.91 -1.39 17.86
N SER A 221 36.78 -0.49 17.39
CA SER A 221 38.21 -0.36 17.67
C SER A 221 38.99 -1.64 18.03
N ALA A 222 39.88 -2.06 17.13
CA ALA A 222 41.12 -2.73 17.50
C ALA A 222 42.29 -1.77 17.21
N PRO A 223 43.38 -1.81 18.01
CA PRO A 223 44.57 -0.96 17.82
C PRO A 223 45.26 -1.18 16.46
#